data_AF-X0SW53-F1
#
_entry.id   AF-X0SW53-F1
#
_cell.length_a   1.000
_cell.length_b   1.000
_cell.length_c   1.000
_cell.angle_alpha   90.00
_cell.angle_beta   90.00
_cell.angle_gamma   90.00
#
_symmetry.space_group_name_H-M   'P 1'
#
loop_
_entity.id
_entity.type
_entity.pdbx_description
1 polymer ?
#
loop_
_entity_poly.entity_id
_entity_poly.type
_entity_poly.pdbx_seq_one_letter_code
_entity_poly.pdbx_strand_id
1 'polypeptide(L)'
;MELPRRAKEDRFTPPGRYGELESQIRRHVRGRALPILLMYAFDMRSRIGPYVFTDKVLVPGALPAVAAALYAASLTNLRVVMP
;
A
#
# COMPACT_ATOMS: atom_id res chain seq x y z
N MET A 1 5.72 22.70 -15.98
CA MET A 1 4.57 21.77 -16.06
C MET A 1 3.65 22.10 -14.91
N GLU A 2 2.45 22.60 -15.18
CA GLU A 2 1.44 22.76 -14.12
C GLU A 2 0.89 21.38 -13.76
N LEU A 3 1.07 20.98 -12.50
CA LEU A 3 0.47 19.76 -11.98
C LEU A 3 -1.05 19.95 -11.90
N PRO A 4 -1.87 19.02 -12.42
CA PRO A 4 -3.32 19.15 -12.35
C PRO A 4 -3.76 19.29 -10.90
N ARG A 5 -4.49 20.37 -10.62
CA ARG A 5 -5.16 20.63 -9.33
C ARG A 5 -6.07 19.44 -9.01
N ARG A 6 -5.86 18.81 -7.84
CA ARG A 6 -6.70 17.71 -7.32
C ARG A 6 -8.18 18.12 -7.32
N ALA A 7 -9.05 17.20 -7.71
CA ALA A 7 -10.47 17.44 -7.87
C ALA A 7 -11.15 17.72 -6.52
N LYS A 8 -12.27 18.45 -6.57
CA LYS A 8 -13.06 18.90 -5.41
C LYS A 8 -13.63 17.75 -4.54
N GLU A 9 -13.58 16.53 -5.06
CA GLU A 9 -14.19 15.30 -4.54
C GLU A 9 -13.19 14.37 -3.83
N ASP A 10 -11.93 14.80 -3.66
CA ASP A 10 -10.92 13.98 -2.97
C ASP A 10 -11.41 13.63 -1.55
N ARG A 11 -11.61 12.33 -1.31
CA ARG A 11 -11.97 11.81 0.01
C ARG A 11 -10.71 11.54 0.80
N PHE A 12 -10.40 12.44 1.72
CA PHE A 12 -9.31 12.24 2.67
C PHE A 12 -9.81 11.48 3.89
N THR A 13 -8.93 10.65 4.43
CA THR A 13 -9.12 10.09 5.76
C THR A 13 -9.22 11.25 6.75
N PRO A 14 -10.25 11.31 7.62
CA PRO A 14 -10.33 12.33 8.65
C PRO A 14 -9.06 12.34 9.52
N PRO A 15 -8.63 13.51 10.03
CA PRO A 15 -7.49 13.58 10.94
C PRO A 15 -7.62 12.57 12.08
N GLY A 16 -6.55 11.84 12.39
CA GLY A 16 -6.52 10.82 13.45
C GLY A 16 -7.14 9.47 13.10
N ARG A 17 -8.05 9.39 12.12
CA ARG A 17 -8.77 8.15 11.78
C ARG A 17 -7.84 7.02 11.31
N TYR A 18 -6.74 7.36 10.65
CA TYR A 18 -5.73 6.37 10.26
C TYR A 18 -5.07 5.72 11.49
N GLY A 19 -4.64 6.52 12.49
CA GLY A 19 -4.02 6.01 13.71
C GLY A 19 -4.99 5.20 14.58
N GLU A 20 -6.27 5.57 14.58
CA GLU A 20 -7.32 4.77 15.23
C GLU A 20 -7.43 3.38 14.60
N LEU A 21 -7.47 3.32 13.27
CA LEU A 21 -7.55 2.06 12.53
C LEU A 21 -6.32 1.18 12.79
N GLU A 22 -5.12 1.76 12.73
CA GLU A 22 -3.88 1.06 13.06
C GLU A 22 -3.92 0.49 14.48
N SER A 23 -4.35 1.28 15.46
CA SER A 23 -4.49 0.85 16.85
C SER A 23 -5.53 -0.26 17.03
N GLN A 24 -6.64 -0.21 16.29
CA GLN A 24 -7.67 -1.25 16.32
C GLN A 24 -7.14 -2.57 15.77
N ILE A 25 -6.47 -2.54 14.62
CA ILE A 25 -5.84 -3.72 14.01
C ILE A 25 -4.82 -4.30 15.00
N ARG A 26 -3.91 -3.48 15.52
CA ARG A 26 -2.87 -3.91 16.47
C ARG A 26 -3.47 -4.62 17.70
N ARG A 27 -4.56 -4.09 18.25
CA ARG A 27 -5.28 -4.74 19.36
C ARG A 27 -5.88 -6.08 18.95
N HIS A 28 -6.47 -6.17 17.78
CA HIS A 28 -7.12 -7.38 17.28
C HIS A 28 -6.12 -8.52 17.00
N VAL A 29 -4.93 -8.19 16.52
CA VAL A 29 -3.91 -9.17 16.15
C VAL A 29 -2.90 -9.46 17.26
N ARG A 30 -3.04 -8.80 18.43
CA ARG A 30 -2.11 -8.95 19.55
C ARG A 30 -1.94 -10.42 19.94
N GLY A 31 -0.68 -10.87 20.00
CA GLY A 31 -0.33 -12.25 20.35
C GLY A 31 -0.53 -13.27 19.22
N ARG A 32 -0.95 -12.83 18.03
CA ARG A 32 -1.09 -13.70 16.84
C ARG A 32 0.06 -13.46 15.87
N ALA A 33 0.76 -14.53 15.50
CA ALA A 33 1.74 -14.50 14.42
C ALA A 33 1.03 -14.79 13.08
N LEU A 34 0.43 -13.77 12.47
CA LEU A 34 -0.29 -13.92 11.21
C LEU A 34 0.68 -13.87 10.03
N PRO A 35 0.87 -14.96 9.25
CA PRO A 35 1.67 -14.91 8.05
C PRO A 35 0.93 -14.13 6.96
N ILE A 36 1.59 -13.10 6.42
CA ILE A 36 1.04 -12.26 5.36
C ILE A 36 1.98 -12.27 4.16
N LEU A 37 1.41 -12.54 3.00
CA LEU A 37 2.10 -12.45 1.72
C LEU A 37 1.50 -11.29 0.93
N LEU A 38 2.31 -10.25 0.68
CA LEU A 38 1.96 -9.14 -0.19
C LEU A 38 2.63 -9.34 -1.54
N MET A 39 1.83 -9.62 -2.57
CA MET A 39 2.32 -9.88 -3.92
C MET A 39 1.98 -8.71 -4.83
N TYR A 40 2.96 -8.27 -5.60
CA TYR A 40 2.71 -7.42 -6.75
C TYR A 40 1.86 -8.19 -7.77
N ALA A 41 0.70 -7.61 -8.12
CA ALA A 41 -0.36 -8.32 -8.87
C ALA A 41 -0.32 -8.08 -10.38
N PHE A 42 0.50 -7.16 -10.89
CA PHE A 42 0.56 -6.91 -12.32
C PHE A 42 1.51 -7.90 -12.98
N ASP A 43 1.02 -8.57 -14.02
CA ASP A 43 1.86 -9.42 -14.85
C ASP A 43 2.72 -8.53 -15.76
N MET A 44 4.04 -8.71 -15.71
CA MET A 44 4.95 -8.03 -16.62
C MET A 44 4.62 -8.31 -18.09
N ARG A 45 3.95 -9.42 -18.41
CA ARG A 45 3.55 -9.84 -19.76
C ARG A 45 2.27 -9.17 -20.24
N SER A 46 1.42 -8.66 -19.34
CA SER A 46 0.18 -7.96 -19.70
C SER A 46 0.39 -6.45 -19.88
N ARG A 47 1.64 -5.97 -19.91
CA ARG A 47 1.95 -4.56 -20.12
C ARG A 47 1.62 -4.15 -21.55
N ILE A 48 0.53 -3.42 -21.70
CA ILE A 48 0.24 -2.66 -22.93
C ILE A 48 1.06 -1.35 -22.84
N GLY A 49 1.53 -0.80 -23.96
CA GLY A 49 2.25 0.49 -23.97
C GLY A 49 1.41 1.63 -23.37
N PRO A 50 1.82 2.90 -23.54
CA PRO A 50 2.28 3.85 -22.49
C PRO A 50 2.61 3.37 -21.05
N TYR A 51 2.07 2.27 -20.55
CA TYR A 51 2.16 1.92 -19.13
C TYR A 51 3.49 1.24 -18.72
N VAL A 52 4.31 0.81 -19.68
CA VAL A 52 5.62 0.15 -19.41
C VAL A 52 6.59 1.07 -18.67
N PHE A 53 6.64 2.36 -19.02
CA PHE A 53 7.53 3.32 -18.37
C PHE A 53 7.00 3.68 -16.98
N THR A 54 5.69 3.93 -16.87
CA THR A 54 5.02 4.21 -15.60
C THR A 54 5.24 3.07 -14.62
N ASP A 55 5.08 1.83 -15.04
CA ASP A 55 5.23 0.64 -14.19
C ASP A 55 6.67 0.34 -13.77
N LYS A 56 7.67 0.73 -14.59
CA LYS A 56 9.09 0.53 -14.27
C LYS A 56 9.67 1.66 -13.42
N VAL A 57 9.19 2.89 -13.59
CA VAL A 57 9.78 4.09 -12.97
C VAL A 57 9.00 4.55 -11.75
N LEU A 58 7.68 4.40 -11.72
CA LEU A 58 6.98 4.34 -10.45
C LEU A 58 7.17 2.93 -9.92
N VAL A 59 8.12 2.74 -8.98
CA VAL A 59 7.92 1.71 -7.97
C VAL A 59 6.49 1.91 -7.49
N PRO A 60 5.61 0.89 -7.55
CA PRO A 60 4.23 1.06 -7.14
C PRO A 60 4.27 1.49 -5.68
N GLY A 61 4.18 2.79 -5.40
CA GLY A 61 4.35 3.32 -4.06
C GLY A 61 3.36 2.69 -3.09
N ALA A 62 2.26 2.18 -3.64
CA ALA A 62 1.29 1.33 -2.97
C ALA A 62 1.91 0.12 -2.25
N LEU A 63 2.82 -0.66 -2.85
CA LEU A 63 3.32 -1.89 -2.23
C LEU A 63 4.18 -1.60 -0.98
N PRO A 64 5.20 -0.71 -1.05
CA PRO A 64 5.95 -0.31 0.13
C PRO A 64 5.09 0.43 1.16
N ALA A 65 4.12 1.26 0.73
CA ALA A 65 3.22 1.97 1.64
C ALA A 65 2.31 1.01 2.41
N VAL A 66 1.74 0.00 1.75
CA VAL A 66 0.94 -1.04 2.41
C VAL A 66 1.81 -1.87 3.35
N ALA A 67 3.01 -2.25 2.93
CA ALA A 67 3.94 -2.99 3.79
C ALA A 67 4.30 -2.19 5.06
N ALA A 68 4.58 -0.89 4.92
CA ALA A 68 4.85 0.00 6.04
C ALA A 68 3.63 0.14 6.97
N ALA A 69 2.42 0.25 6.43
CA ALA A 69 1.18 0.31 7.20
C ALA A 69 0.94 -0.98 8.00
N LEU A 70 1.17 -2.15 7.41
CA LEU A 70 1.06 -3.44 8.09
C LEU A 70 2.11 -3.55 9.21
N TYR A 71 3.34 -3.17 8.93
CA TYR A 71 4.41 -3.16 9.93
C TYR A 71 4.08 -2.23 11.11
N ALA A 72 3.57 -1.02 10.83
CA ALA A 72 3.10 -0.09 11.86
C ALA A 72 1.97 -0.69 12.70
N ALA A 73 1.06 -1.46 12.09
CA ALA A 73 0.01 -2.21 12.80
C ALA A 73 0.52 -3.45 13.59
N SER A 74 1.84 -3.65 13.70
CA SER A 74 2.50 -4.79 14.36
C SER A 74 2.32 -6.14 13.65
N LEU A 75 1.99 -6.12 12.36
CA LEU A 75 1.96 -7.30 11.50
C LEU A 75 3.34 -7.50 10.88
N THR A 76 4.24 -8.13 11.65
CA THR A 76 5.67 -8.25 11.28
C THR A 76 6.04 -9.53 10.56
N ASN A 77 5.20 -10.57 10.59
CA ASN A 77 5.38 -11.78 9.78
C ASN A 77 4.89 -11.54 8.33
N LEU A 78 5.57 -10.61 7.65
CA LEU A 78 5.21 -10.08 6.34
C LEU A 78 6.29 -10.42 5.31
N ARG A 79 5.87 -11.01 4.19
CA ARG A 79 6.72 -11.21 3.01
C ARG A 79 6.18 -10.37 1.85
N VAL A 80 7.03 -9.51 1.30
CA VAL A 80 6.71 -8.70 0.12
C VAL A 80 7.39 -9.32 -1.10
N VAL A 81 6.61 -9.65 -2.12
CA VAL A 81 7.08 -10.20 -3.40
C VAL A 81 6.90 -9.13 -4.46
N MET A 82 8.02 -8.58 -4.90
CA MET A 82 8.13 -7.63 -6.01
C MET A 82 8.68 -8.36 -7.24
N PRO A 83 8.37 -7.87 -8.46
CA PRO A 83 8.81 -8.51 -9.69
C PRO A 83 10.27 -8.17 -10.04
#